data_AF-A0A2E6LQJ0-F1
#
_entry.id   AF-A0A2E6LQJ0-F1
#
_cell.length_a   1.000
_cell.length_b   1.000
_cell.length_c   1.000
_cell.angle_alpha   90.00
_cell.angle_beta   90.00
_cell.angle_gamma   90.00
#
_symmetry.space_group_name_H-M   'P 1'
#
loop_
_entity.id
_entity.type
_entity.pdbx_description
1 polymer ?
#
loop_
_entity_poly.entity_id
_entity_poly.type
_entity_poly.pdbx_seq_one_letter_code
_entity_poly.pdbx_strand_id
1 'polypeptide(L)' 'MSQPHNDQGLVDLLEIYHARQLRDQLLEQLRRLRVHDPLNPFQDEARRRETCSYYESMLLTVAELLDGLGDEMPLG' A
#
# COMPACT_ATOMS: atom_id res chain seq x y z
N MET A 1 30.21 4.46 22.11
CA MET A 1 29.25 5.49 22.56
C MET A 1 29.28 6.60 21.52
N SER A 2 28.27 6.95 20.73
CA SER A 2 26.94 6.43 20.42
C SER A 2 26.54 7.16 19.12
N GLN A 3 25.97 6.50 18.10
CA GLN A 3 25.19 7.23 17.07
C GLN A 3 23.80 6.61 16.86
N PRO A 4 22.97 6.54 17.92
CA PRO A 4 21.58 6.08 17.83
C PRO A 4 20.74 6.93 16.86
N HIS A 5 21.15 8.18 16.56
CA HIS A 5 20.46 9.03 15.58
C HIS A 5 20.63 8.55 14.13
N ASN A 6 21.73 7.87 13.80
CA ASN A 6 21.96 7.42 12.43
C ASN A 6 21.17 6.13 12.14
N ASP A 7 21.10 5.26 13.13
CA ASP A 7 20.30 4.02 13.06
C ASP A 7 18.80 4.35 13.01
N GLN A 8 18.33 5.34 13.79
CA GLN A 8 16.93 5.76 13.75
C GLN A 8 16.56 6.34 12.38
N GLY A 9 17.37 7.24 11.81
CA GLY A 9 17.09 7.79 10.47
C GLY A 9 17.09 6.74 9.37
N LEU A 10 17.90 5.68 9.50
CA LEU A 10 17.87 4.55 8.57
C LEU A 10 16.59 3.70 8.73
N VAL A 11 16.14 3.47 9.97
CA VAL A 11 14.89 2.76 10.26
C VAL A 11 13.71 3.52 9.67
N ASP A 12 13.62 4.83 9.90
CA ASP A 12 12.53 5.66 9.39
C ASP A 12 12.45 5.60 7.85
N LEU A 13 13.62 5.63 7.17
CA LEU A 13 13.68 5.48 5.71
C LEU A 13 13.24 4.09 5.22
N LEU A 14 13.58 3.03 5.96
CA LEU A 14 13.14 1.67 5.64
C LEU A 14 11.64 1.49 5.86
N GLU A 15 11.07 2.10 6.89
CA GLU A 15 9.64 2.11 7.16
C GLU A 15 8.87 2.80 6.02
N ILE A 16 9.32 3.98 5.58
CA ILE A 16 8.77 4.68 4.41
C ILE A 16 8.89 3.81 3.15
N TYR A 17 10.05 3.21 2.92
CA TYR A 17 10.27 2.33 1.77
C TYR A 17 9.28 1.16 1.75
N HIS A 18 9.11 0.46 2.88
CA HIS A 18 8.19 -0.67 2.98
C HIS A 18 6.73 -0.25 2.84
N ALA A 19 6.34 0.89 3.41
CA ALA A 19 4.99 1.43 3.25
C ALA A 19 4.69 1.78 1.78
N ARG A 20 5.65 2.36 1.05
CA ARG A 20 5.53 2.60 -0.40
C ARG A 20 5.43 1.30 -1.20
N GLN A 21 6.27 0.31 -0.90
CA GLN A 21 6.19 -1.01 -1.55
C GLN A 21 4.81 -1.66 -1.34
N LEU A 22 4.27 -1.58 -0.12
CA LEU A 22 2.94 -2.09 0.19
C LEU A 22 1.87 -1.36 -0.61
N ARG A 23 1.89 -0.01 -0.66
CA ARG A 23 0.99 0.79 -1.50
C ARG A 23 1.02 0.31 -2.95
N ASP A 24 2.20 0.13 -3.52
CA ASP A 24 2.36 -0.24 -4.92
C ASP A 24 1.81 -1.66 -5.20
N GLN A 25 2.02 -2.60 -4.27
CA GLN A 25 1.43 -3.94 -4.35
C GLN A 25 -0.10 -3.91 -4.27
N LEU A 26 -0.67 -3.09 -3.39
CA LEU A 26 -2.12 -2.92 -3.26
C LEU A 26 -2.75 -2.36 -4.53
N LEU A 27 -2.12 -1.34 -5.12
CA LEU A 27 -2.54 -0.78 -6.41
C LEU A 27 -2.46 -1.82 -7.53
N GLU A 28 -1.43 -2.68 -7.53
CA GLU A 28 -1.33 -3.77 -8.48
C GLU A 28 -2.47 -4.78 -8.33
N GLN A 29 -2.82 -5.19 -7.10
CA GLN A 29 -3.95 -6.09 -6.87
C GLN A 29 -5.28 -5.48 -7.35
N LEU A 30 -5.52 -4.19 -7.06
CA LEU A 30 -6.71 -3.50 -7.55
C LEU A 30 -6.77 -3.44 -9.08
N ARG A 31 -5.64 -3.19 -9.75
CA ARG A 31 -5.58 -3.22 -11.22
C ARG A 31 -5.94 -4.61 -11.76
N ARG A 32 -5.40 -5.68 -11.15
CA ARG A 32 -5.71 -7.07 -11.53
C ARG A 32 -7.20 -7.40 -11.37
N LEU A 33 -7.84 -6.89 -10.31
CA LEU A 33 -9.28 -7.10 -10.08
C LEU A 33 -10.17 -6.30 -11.05
N ARG A 34 -9.70 -5.15 -11.57
CA ARG A 34 -10.44 -4.35 -12.55
C ARG A 34 -10.41 -4.94 -13.96
N VAL A 35 -9.33 -5.63 -14.33
CA VAL A 35 -9.25 -6.30 -15.63
C VAL A 35 -10.19 -7.51 -15.59
N HIS A 36 -11.20 -7.51 -16.45
CA HIS A 36 -12.13 -8.62 -16.59
C HIS A 36 -11.43 -9.79 -17.29
N ASP A 37 -10.66 -10.57 -16.51
CA ASP A 37 -10.00 -11.77 -17.00
C ASP A 37 -10.97 -12.96 -16.89
N PRO A 38 -11.34 -13.63 -18.01
CA PRO A 38 -12.19 -14.82 -17.99
C PRO A 38 -11.61 -15.99 -17.17
N LEU A 39 -10.29 -16.01 -16.98
CA LEU A 39 -9.56 -17.00 -16.19
C LEU A 39 -9.38 -16.58 -14.73
N ASN A 40 -9.94 -15.44 -14.33
CA ASN A 40 -9.86 -14.97 -12.95
C ASN A 40 -10.57 -15.97 -12.03
N PRO A 41 -9.89 -16.52 -11.00
CA PRO A 41 -10.52 -17.42 -10.03
C PRO A 41 -11.65 -16.75 -9.23
N PHE A 42 -11.73 -15.42 -9.23
CA PHE A 42 -12.82 -14.64 -8.66
C PHE A 42 -13.93 -14.40 -9.69
N GLN A 43 -14.58 -15.48 -10.15
CA GLN A 43 -15.73 -15.38 -11.06
C GLN A 43 -16.98 -14.79 -10.39
N ASP A 44 -17.03 -14.81 -9.05
CA ASP A 44 -18.10 -14.19 -8.28
C ASP A 44 -17.89 -12.68 -8.15
N GLU A 45 -18.79 -11.91 -8.75
CA GLU A 45 -18.77 -10.45 -8.72
C GLU A 45 -18.90 -9.89 -7.29
N ALA A 46 -19.66 -10.54 -6.41
CA ALA A 46 -19.81 -10.09 -5.01
C ALA A 46 -18.48 -10.19 -4.27
N ARG A 47 -17.79 -11.33 -4.42
CA ARG A 47 -16.48 -11.57 -3.83
C ARG A 47 -15.42 -10.63 -4.42
N ARG A 48 -15.48 -10.34 -5.72
CA ARG A 48 -14.61 -9.35 -6.37
C ARG A 48 -14.80 -7.96 -5.76
N ARG A 49 -16.05 -7.51 -5.58
CA ARG A 49 -16.35 -6.21 -4.95
C ARG A 49 -15.84 -6.15 -3.52
N GLU A 50 -16.09 -7.18 -2.72
CA GLU A 50 -15.58 -7.27 -1.34
C GLU A 50 -14.04 -7.17 -1.30
N THR A 51 -13.38 -7.92 -2.17
CA THR A 51 -11.90 -7.91 -2.28
C THR A 51 -11.38 -6.53 -2.71
N CYS A 52 -12.06 -5.85 -3.65
CA CYS A 52 -11.72 -4.47 -4.01
C CYS A 52 -11.86 -3.52 -2.81
N SER A 53 -12.99 -3.55 -2.10
CA SER A 53 -13.23 -2.71 -0.93
C SER A 53 -12.18 -2.92 0.17
N TYR A 54 -11.73 -4.17 0.34
CA TYR A 54 -10.65 -4.50 1.26
C TYR A 54 -9.32 -3.85 0.88
N TYR A 55 -8.89 -3.97 -0.39
CA TYR A 55 -7.67 -3.34 -0.86
C TYR A 55 -7.75 -1.80 -0.85
N GLU A 56 -8.90 -1.23 -1.16
CA GLU A 56 -9.15 0.22 -1.05
C GLU A 56 -9.02 0.71 0.39
N SER A 57 -9.57 -0.04 1.36
CA SER A 57 -9.45 0.28 2.78
C SER A 57 -7.98 0.22 3.24
N MET A 58 -7.23 -0.80 2.81
CA MET A 58 -5.80 -0.87 3.14
C MET A 58 -4.98 0.26 2.50
N LEU A 59 -5.35 0.73 1.30
CA LEU A 59 -4.69 1.88 0.69
C LEU A 59 -4.87 3.16 1.52
N LEU A 60 -6.05 3.35 2.12
CA LEU A 60 -6.29 4.48 3.04
C LEU A 60 -5.39 4.36 4.27
N THR A 61 -5.31 3.19 4.88
CA THR A 61 -4.42 2.96 6.04
C THR A 61 -2.94 3.18 5.69
N VAL A 62 -2.50 2.75 4.51
CA VAL A 62 -1.11 2.97 4.06
C VAL A 62 -0.85 4.44 3.76
N ALA A 63 -1.83 5.17 3.22
CA ALA A 63 -1.71 6.61 3.02
C ALA A 63 -1.57 7.36 4.35
N GLU A 64 -2.38 7.02 5.36
CA GLU A 64 -2.27 7.58 6.71
C GLU A 64 -0.93 7.23 7.38
N LEU A 65 -0.44 6.01 7.18
CA LEU A 65 0.88 5.58 7.68
C LEU A 65 2.01 6.41 7.03
N LEU A 66 1.98 6.56 5.71
CA LEU A 66 2.97 7.34 4.97
C LEU A 66 2.97 8.80 5.39
N ASP A 67 1.79 9.40 5.55
CA ASP A 67 1.63 10.77 6.07
C ASP A 67 2.22 10.90 7.49
N GLY A 68 1.92 9.96 8.38
CA GLY A 68 2.48 9.91 9.74
C GLY A 68 4.01 9.72 9.79
N LEU A 69 4.59 9.10 8.77
CA LEU A 69 6.05 8.95 8.60
C LEU A 69 6.70 10.18 7.92
N GLY A 70 5.92 11.20 7.55
CA GLY A 70 6.42 12.39 6.86
C GLY A 70 6.69 12.17 5.36
N ASP A 71 6.15 11.10 4.77
CA ASP A 71 6.13 10.92 3.31
C ASP A 71 4.98 11.74 2.72
N GLU A 72 5.19 13.06 2.62
CA GLU A 72 4.26 13.96 1.93
C GLU A 72 4.17 13.52 0.47
N MET A 73 3.05 12.89 0.09
CA MET A 73 2.79 12.63 -1.33
C MET A 73 2.82 13.98 -2.06
N PRO A 74 3.56 14.11 -3.18
CA PRO A 74 3.41 15.28 -4.02
C PRO A 74 1.95 15.32 -4.47
N LEU A 75 1.22 16.31 -3.98
CA LEU A 75 -0.13 16.62 -4.45
C LEU A 75 0.00 16.84 -5.97
N GLY A 76 -0.46 15.86 -6.74
CA GLY A 76 -0.55 15.94 -8.20
C GLY A 76 -1.46 17.08 -8.63
#